data_AF-A0A1W9WDF7-F1
#
_entry.id   AF-A0A1W9WDF7-F1
#
_cell.length_a   1.000
_cell.length_b   1.000
_cell.length_c   1.000
_cell.angle_alpha   90.00
_cell.angle_beta   90.00
_cell.angle_gamma   90.00
#
_symmetry.space_group_name_H-M   'P 1'
#
loop_
_entity.id
_entity.type
_entity.pdbx_description
1 polymer ?
#
loop_
_entity_poly.entity_id
_entity_poly.type
_entity_poly.pdbx_seq_one_letter_code
_entity_poly.pdbx_strand_id
1 'polypeptide(L)'
;NGNDVYSGRIAANQGAAWDLSVACLVDYAGNDRYKAGDFSLGAGAQNGMGMFFDGEGCDRYESPARSLGFSGDLSYGGGRNAGNMGVFLDTGGGRDFFAVKDRKNNTFCVQGNMEIFLDE
;
A
#
# COMPACT_ATOMS: atom_id res chain seq x y z
N ASN A 1 -23.14 1.50 3.43
CA ASN A 1 -22.80 2.50 2.38
C ASN A 1 -21.35 2.83 2.58
N GLY A 2 -20.54 2.68 1.53
CA GLY A 2 -19.07 2.69 1.66
C GLY A 2 -18.39 2.04 0.46
N ASN A 3 -19.08 1.15 -0.23
CA ASN A 3 -18.56 0.48 -1.42
C ASN A 3 -18.09 1.46 -2.52
N ASP A 4 -16.79 1.64 -2.64
CA ASP A 4 -16.12 2.57 -3.52
C ASP A 4 -15.25 1.85 -4.57
N VAL A 5 -14.89 2.61 -5.62
CA VAL A 5 -13.98 2.14 -6.67
C VAL A 5 -12.89 3.18 -6.89
N TYR A 6 -11.66 2.79 -6.59
CA TYR A 6 -10.47 3.60 -6.77
C TYR A 6 -9.71 3.13 -8.02
N SER A 7 -9.30 4.07 -8.87
CA SER A 7 -8.63 3.76 -10.14
C SER A 7 -7.45 4.69 -10.42
N GLY A 8 -6.24 4.19 -10.20
CA GLY A 8 -4.99 4.81 -10.66
C GLY A 8 -4.38 3.98 -11.79
N ARG A 9 -4.12 4.57 -12.96
CA ARG A 9 -3.54 3.85 -14.11
C ARG A 9 -2.01 3.89 -14.18
N ILE A 10 -1.42 4.94 -13.65
CA ILE A 10 0.02 5.21 -13.69
C ILE A 10 0.59 5.07 -12.29
N ALA A 11 1.90 4.91 -12.18
CA ALA A 11 2.57 4.73 -10.92
C ALA A 11 2.44 5.92 -9.96
N ALA A 12 2.73 5.70 -8.68
CA ALA A 12 2.66 6.69 -7.60
C ALA A 12 1.22 7.21 -7.38
N ASN A 13 0.36 6.33 -6.87
CA ASN A 13 -1.03 6.63 -6.56
C ASN A 13 -1.48 5.96 -5.25
N GLN A 14 -2.68 6.30 -4.76
CA GLN A 14 -3.35 5.62 -3.64
C GLN A 14 -2.45 5.46 -2.40
N GLY A 15 -2.05 6.60 -1.81
CA GLY A 15 -1.23 6.62 -0.60
C GLY A 15 0.26 6.36 -0.80
N ALA A 16 0.74 6.26 -2.05
CA ALA A 16 2.16 6.12 -2.33
C ALA A 16 2.94 7.45 -2.28
N ALA A 17 4.18 7.40 -1.78
CA ALA A 17 5.05 8.56 -1.59
C ALA A 17 6.44 8.36 -2.23
N TRP A 18 6.88 9.37 -2.98
CA TRP A 18 8.17 9.41 -3.67
C TRP A 18 8.88 10.74 -3.35
N ASP A 19 10.19 10.70 -3.09
CA ASP A 19 11.07 11.88 -2.83
C ASP A 19 10.74 12.75 -1.60
N LEU A 20 11.24 12.36 -0.42
CA LEU A 20 11.05 13.05 0.88
C LEU A 20 9.61 13.56 1.10
N SER A 21 8.63 12.75 0.73
CA SER A 21 7.22 13.10 0.81
C SER A 21 6.47 12.13 1.72
N VAL A 22 5.26 12.52 2.11
CA VAL A 22 4.34 11.67 2.86
C VAL A 22 3.03 11.66 2.11
N ALA A 23 2.43 10.48 1.98
CA ALA A 23 1.11 10.29 1.38
C ALA A 23 0.33 9.23 2.14
N CYS A 24 -0.98 9.42 2.23
CA CYS A 24 -1.89 8.44 2.82
C CYS A 24 -3.17 8.31 2.00
N LEU A 25 -3.73 7.10 1.96
CA LEU A 25 -5.13 6.85 1.64
C LEU A 25 -5.74 6.12 2.84
N VAL A 26 -6.92 6.57 3.27
CA VAL A 26 -7.66 5.99 4.40
C VAL A 26 -9.10 5.82 3.95
N ASP A 27 -9.54 4.57 3.87
CA ASP A 27 -10.95 4.18 3.77
C ASP A 27 -11.36 3.45 5.05
N TYR A 28 -12.59 3.66 5.52
CA TYR A 28 -13.05 3.17 6.81
C TYR A 28 -14.09 2.06 6.71
N ALA A 29 -14.83 1.96 5.61
CA ALA A 29 -15.87 0.96 5.50
C ALA A 29 -16.32 0.77 4.06
N GLY A 30 -16.50 -0.47 3.63
CA GLY A 30 -16.92 -0.71 2.27
C GLY A 30 -16.88 -2.17 1.85
N ASN A 31 -16.90 -2.37 0.54
CA ASN A 31 -16.53 -3.60 -0.14
C ASN A 31 -15.96 -3.09 -1.46
N ASP A 32 -14.72 -2.69 -1.39
CA ASP A 32 -14.09 -1.71 -2.23
C ASP A 32 -13.22 -2.40 -3.28
N ARG A 33 -12.98 -1.65 -4.35
CA ARG A 33 -12.18 -2.13 -5.47
C ARG A 33 -11.08 -1.15 -5.77
N TYR A 34 -9.86 -1.57 -5.49
CA TYR A 34 -8.65 -0.80 -5.73
C TYR A 34 -7.97 -1.30 -7.00
N LYS A 35 -8.08 -0.52 -8.08
CA LYS A 35 -7.37 -0.74 -9.34
C LYS A 35 -6.18 0.18 -9.39
N ALA A 36 -5.00 -0.34 -9.09
CA ALA A 36 -3.83 0.48 -8.91
C ALA A 36 -2.77 0.22 -9.99
N GLY A 37 -2.16 1.30 -10.45
CA GLY A 37 -0.91 1.24 -11.19
C GLY A 37 0.23 0.78 -10.28
N ASP A 38 1.42 0.66 -10.85
CA ASP A 38 2.62 0.29 -10.10
C ASP A 38 2.93 1.31 -8.97
N PHE A 39 3.78 0.99 -8.01
CA PHE A 39 4.13 1.91 -6.90
C PHE A 39 2.91 2.61 -6.26
N SER A 40 2.08 1.83 -5.58
CA SER A 40 0.75 2.24 -5.12
C SER A 40 0.39 1.61 -3.77
N LEU A 41 -0.81 1.91 -3.25
CA LEU A 41 -1.38 1.27 -2.06
C LEU A 41 -0.39 1.31 -0.88
N GLY A 42 0.03 2.52 -0.54
CA GLY A 42 0.94 2.76 0.59
C GLY A 42 2.42 2.51 0.31
N ALA A 43 2.85 2.41 -0.95
CA ALA A 43 4.27 2.25 -1.27
C ALA A 43 5.12 3.51 -0.94
N GLY A 44 6.36 3.32 -0.48
CA GLY A 44 7.31 4.40 -0.16
C GLY A 44 8.69 4.20 -0.79
N ALA A 45 9.33 5.27 -1.26
CA ALA A 45 10.66 5.23 -1.86
C ALA A 45 11.37 6.59 -1.76
N GLN A 46 12.71 6.59 -1.84
CA GLN A 46 13.53 7.82 -1.84
C GLN A 46 13.23 8.75 -0.66
N ASN A 47 13.23 8.16 0.54
CA ASN A 47 12.82 8.78 1.82
C ASN A 47 11.33 9.15 1.92
N GLY A 48 10.48 8.66 1.01
CA GLY A 48 9.03 8.80 1.08
C GLY A 48 8.40 7.88 2.13
N MET A 49 7.30 8.32 2.73
CA MET A 49 6.47 7.51 3.63
C MET A 49 5.07 7.36 3.03
N GLY A 50 4.76 6.17 2.53
CA GLY A 50 3.45 5.82 1.99
C GLY A 50 2.63 5.04 3.02
N MET A 51 1.34 5.36 3.10
CA MET A 51 0.40 4.66 3.98
C MET A 51 -0.92 4.39 3.26
N PHE A 52 -1.44 3.19 3.44
CA PHE A 52 -2.76 2.77 3.01
C PHE A 52 -3.46 2.05 4.16
N PHE A 53 -4.71 2.43 4.41
CA PHE A 53 -5.58 1.82 5.40
C PHE A 53 -6.96 1.57 4.80
N ASP A 54 -7.45 0.33 4.94
CA ASP A 54 -8.84 -0.06 4.74
C ASP A 54 -9.39 -0.70 6.04
N GLY A 55 -10.61 -0.31 6.41
CA GLY A 55 -11.16 -0.49 7.76
C GLY A 55 -12.17 -1.63 7.91
N GLU A 56 -13.04 -1.84 6.92
CA GLU A 56 -14.11 -2.84 6.97
C GLU A 56 -14.46 -3.28 5.55
N GLY A 57 -14.60 -4.58 5.30
CA GLY A 57 -15.05 -5.02 3.99
C GLY A 57 -14.59 -6.41 3.59
N CYS A 58 -14.94 -6.78 2.36
CA CYS A 58 -14.30 -7.84 1.60
C CYS A 58 -13.84 -7.22 0.29
N ASP A 59 -12.57 -6.87 0.24
CA ASP A 59 -12.02 -5.91 -0.68
C ASP A 59 -11.20 -6.58 -1.79
N ARG A 60 -10.99 -5.83 -2.87
CA ARG A 60 -10.31 -6.34 -4.05
C ARG A 60 -9.17 -5.42 -4.47
N TYR A 61 -7.95 -5.88 -4.26
CA TYR A 61 -6.71 -5.20 -4.58
C TYR A 61 -6.10 -5.72 -5.88
N GLU A 62 -6.35 -4.99 -6.97
CA GLU A 62 -5.82 -5.26 -8.32
C GLU A 62 -4.61 -4.35 -8.61
N SER A 63 -3.42 -4.80 -8.21
CA SER A 63 -2.17 -4.02 -8.32
C SER A 63 -0.96 -4.88 -8.73
N PRO A 64 0.11 -4.25 -9.27
CA PRO A 64 1.42 -4.91 -9.48
C PRO A 64 2.21 -5.12 -8.18
N ALA A 65 3.37 -5.80 -8.29
CA ALA A 65 4.15 -6.22 -7.13
C ALA A 65 4.73 -5.08 -6.27
N ARG A 66 5.04 -3.90 -6.84
CA ARG A 66 5.50 -2.75 -6.05
C ARG A 66 4.31 -1.98 -5.49
N SER A 67 3.50 -2.63 -4.69
CA SER A 67 2.34 -2.02 -4.03
C SER A 67 2.14 -2.66 -2.65
N LEU A 68 1.04 -2.36 -1.97
CA LEU A 68 0.66 -3.02 -0.71
C LEU A 68 1.77 -2.87 0.34
N GLY A 69 2.15 -1.61 0.60
CA GLY A 69 3.15 -1.24 1.59
C GLY A 69 4.60 -1.40 1.11
N PHE A 70 4.83 -1.64 -0.19
CA PHE A 70 6.17 -1.80 -0.75
C PHE A 70 7.15 -0.69 -0.34
N SER A 71 8.34 -1.08 0.15
CA SER A 71 9.44 -0.18 0.48
C SER A 71 10.55 -0.27 -0.57
N GLY A 72 10.69 0.80 -1.37
CA GLY A 72 11.59 0.88 -2.51
C GLY A 72 13.00 1.41 -2.19
N ASP A 73 13.72 1.80 -3.24
CA ASP A 73 15.13 2.20 -3.15
C ASP A 73 15.38 3.52 -2.39
N LEU A 74 16.63 3.69 -1.95
CA LEU A 74 17.17 4.88 -1.26
C LEU A 74 18.38 5.46 -1.99
N SER A 75 18.39 5.43 -3.32
CA SER A 75 19.55 5.84 -4.11
C SER A 75 19.73 7.35 -4.23
N TYR A 76 18.67 8.14 -4.13
CA TYR A 76 18.71 9.59 -4.35
C TYR A 76 19.40 10.30 -3.19
N GLY A 77 20.40 11.13 -3.50
CA GLY A 77 21.18 11.84 -2.50
C GLY A 77 21.87 10.91 -1.50
N GLY A 78 22.20 9.67 -1.89
CA GLY A 78 22.80 8.67 -1.01
C GLY A 78 21.89 8.22 0.14
N GLY A 79 20.57 8.27 -0.08
CA GLY A 79 19.55 7.91 0.92
C GLY A 79 19.40 8.93 2.05
N ARG A 80 20.19 10.03 2.02
CA ARG A 80 20.13 11.13 2.98
C ARG A 80 20.29 10.70 4.44
N ASN A 81 20.96 9.56 4.66
CA ASN A 81 21.08 8.90 5.96
C ASN A 81 19.72 8.70 6.66
N ALA A 82 18.66 8.48 5.89
CA ALA A 82 17.30 8.24 6.37
C ALA A 82 16.69 7.08 5.58
N GLY A 83 15.68 6.43 6.13
CA GLY A 83 14.93 5.40 5.41
C GLY A 83 13.70 5.95 4.70
N ASN A 84 12.95 5.06 4.04
CA ASN A 84 11.61 5.27 3.53
C ASN A 84 10.68 4.22 4.18
N MET A 85 9.37 4.40 4.12
CA MET A 85 8.45 3.44 4.73
C MET A 85 7.25 3.23 3.81
N GLY A 86 6.86 1.99 3.63
CA GLY A 86 5.60 1.64 3.01
C GLY A 86 4.73 0.85 4.00
N VAL A 87 3.47 1.25 4.12
CA VAL A 87 2.51 0.65 5.05
C VAL A 87 1.21 0.36 4.32
N PHE A 88 0.79 -0.89 4.39
CA PHE A 88 -0.54 -1.33 3.98
C PHE A 88 -1.20 -2.07 5.14
N LEU A 89 -2.38 -1.60 5.53
CA LEU A 89 -3.21 -2.18 6.57
C LEU A 89 -4.61 -2.40 6.01
N ASP A 90 -5.03 -3.66 5.94
CA ASP A 90 -6.42 -4.03 5.82
C ASP A 90 -6.85 -4.64 7.16
N THR A 91 -7.92 -4.09 7.75
CA THR A 91 -8.44 -4.51 9.05
C THR A 91 -9.87 -5.02 8.98
N GLY A 92 -10.40 -5.24 7.77
CA GLY A 92 -11.82 -5.48 7.57
C GLY A 92 -12.35 -6.85 8.01
N GLY A 93 -11.49 -7.79 8.42
CA GLY A 93 -11.90 -9.14 8.83
C GLY A 93 -12.45 -9.97 7.67
N GLY A 94 -12.22 -9.51 6.44
CA GLY A 94 -12.83 -9.95 5.20
C GLY A 94 -12.19 -11.20 4.60
N ARG A 95 -12.79 -11.67 3.49
CA ARG A 95 -12.06 -12.54 2.56
C ARG A 95 -11.71 -11.75 1.32
N ASP A 96 -10.57 -11.09 1.41
CA ASP A 96 -10.06 -10.17 0.40
C ASP A 96 -9.39 -10.92 -0.75
N PHE A 97 -9.28 -10.21 -1.86
CA PHE A 97 -8.55 -10.66 -3.03
C PHE A 97 -7.32 -9.79 -3.24
N PHE A 98 -6.15 -10.44 -3.31
CA PHE A 98 -4.89 -9.81 -3.69
C PHE A 98 -4.40 -10.35 -5.04
N ALA A 99 -4.18 -9.46 -6.01
CA ALA A 99 -3.56 -9.85 -7.28
C ALA A 99 -2.06 -10.21 -7.15
N VAL A 100 -1.40 -9.69 -6.11
CA VAL A 100 0.01 -9.98 -5.80
C VAL A 100 0.11 -11.37 -5.17
N LYS A 101 0.84 -12.28 -5.81
CA LYS A 101 0.85 -13.73 -5.49
C LYS A 101 1.21 -14.09 -4.04
N ASP A 102 2.07 -13.30 -3.41
CA ASP A 102 2.60 -13.58 -2.07
C ASP A 102 1.84 -12.85 -0.95
N ARG A 103 0.75 -12.15 -1.30
CA ARG A 103 -0.17 -11.53 -0.34
C ARG A 103 -1.40 -12.38 -0.21
N LYS A 104 -1.84 -12.54 1.04
CA LYS A 104 -2.94 -13.42 1.41
C LYS A 104 -3.54 -12.92 2.71
N ASN A 105 -4.77 -13.34 2.95
CA ASN A 105 -5.50 -12.84 4.09
C ASN A 105 -4.90 -13.34 5.41
N ASN A 106 -5.23 -12.67 6.52
CA ASN A 106 -4.83 -13.02 7.87
C ASN A 106 -3.30 -13.14 7.98
N THR A 107 -2.58 -12.19 7.37
CA THR A 107 -1.13 -12.19 7.29
C THR A 107 -0.57 -10.85 7.72
N PHE A 108 0.28 -10.90 8.73
CA PHE A 108 1.20 -9.83 9.05
C PHE A 108 2.58 -10.15 8.48
N CYS A 109 3.17 -9.20 7.75
CA CYS A 109 4.48 -9.35 7.16
C CYS A 109 5.26 -8.04 7.28
N VAL A 110 6.50 -8.14 7.73
CA VAL A 110 7.49 -7.08 7.63
C VAL A 110 8.61 -7.56 6.72
N GLN A 111 8.88 -6.82 5.65
CA GLN A 111 9.95 -7.14 4.70
C GLN A 111 10.96 -6.00 4.60
N GLY A 112 12.19 -6.35 4.21
CA GLY A 112 13.28 -5.38 4.17
C GLY A 112 13.42 -4.65 5.50
N ASN A 113 13.76 -3.36 5.45
CA ASN A 113 13.88 -2.56 6.66
C ASN A 113 12.57 -1.87 7.07
N MET A 114 11.60 -1.63 6.16
CA MET A 114 10.41 -0.79 6.43
C MET A 114 9.22 -1.00 5.47
N GLU A 115 8.99 -2.23 4.99
CA GLU A 115 7.73 -2.61 4.32
C GLU A 115 6.83 -3.32 5.32
N ILE A 116 5.63 -2.78 5.55
CA ILE A 116 4.61 -3.36 6.43
C ILE A 116 3.38 -3.72 5.61
N PHE A 117 3.00 -4.98 5.67
CA PHE A 117 1.73 -5.49 5.17
C PHE A 117 0.98 -6.16 6.32
N LEU A 118 -0.24 -5.72 6.56
CA LEU A 118 -1.19 -6.36 7.47
C LEU A 118 -2.50 -6.57 6.73
N ASP A 119 -3.04 -7.76 6.90
CA ASP A 119 -4.42 -8.12 6.62
C ASP A 119 -4.93 -8.96 7.80
N GLU A 120 -6.04 -8.56 8.41
CA GLU A 120 -6.72 -9.27 9.51
C GLU A 120 -7.97 -10.02 9.04
#